data_AF-A0A093FG97-F1
#
_entry.id   AF-A0A093FG97-F1
#
_cell.length_a   1.000
_cell.length_b   1.000
_cell.length_c   1.000
_cell.angle_alpha   90.00
_cell.angle_beta   90.00
_cell.angle_gamma   90.00
#
_symmetry.space_group_name_H-M   'P 1'
#
loop_
_entity.id
_entity.type
_entity.pdbx_description
1 polymer ?
#
loop_
_entity_poly.entity_id
_entity_poly.type
_entity_poly.pdbx_seq_one_letter_code
_entity_poly.pdbx_strand_id
1 'polypeptide(L)'
;QVTGPSGEGTDAVVILEKTPFQVEKVSDLLKKHMKLELQMRNDIYSTYHLYPPPELSEIKTTVVYPATEKHLQKYLRQEVHLIRETWEDYKNITLPFIQSQSFSIQWVYNILEKKAEADRIIHENPDPCNGFVLVPDFKWNQNQLDDLYLIALIHRREVKSLRDLTAEHLPLLRNILQEGKEAVAKRFGVPGSQLRIYLHYQPSYYHLHVHFTALGYDAPGSSVERAHLLADVIDNLALDSMYYQKRALTFALRADELLFKKFQEAGRV
;
A
#
# COMPACT_ATOMS: atom_id res chain seq x y z
N GLN A 1 -10.45 -17.54 24.73
CA GLN A 1 -9.99 -17.70 26.12
C GLN A 1 -9.28 -19.03 26.25
N VAL A 2 -8.05 -19.01 26.76
CA VAL A 2 -7.27 -20.20 27.12
C VAL A 2 -7.10 -20.17 28.64
N THR A 3 -7.31 -21.30 29.31
CA THR A 3 -7.15 -21.40 30.76
C THR A 3 -5.66 -21.45 31.11
N GLY A 4 -5.17 -20.39 31.74
CA GLY A 4 -3.82 -20.34 32.30
C GLY A 4 -3.71 -21.17 33.60
N PRO A 5 -2.47 -21.45 34.06
CA PRO A 5 -2.22 -22.19 35.31
C PRO A 5 -2.77 -21.51 36.58
N SER A 6 -3.18 -20.23 36.50
CA SER A 6 -3.82 -19.47 37.59
C SER A 6 -5.35 -19.52 37.61
N GLY A 7 -6.00 -20.17 36.64
CA GLY A 7 -7.47 -20.26 36.58
C GLY A 7 -8.20 -19.00 36.09
N GLU A 8 -7.49 -17.90 35.84
CA GLU A 8 -8.04 -16.72 35.17
C GLU A 8 -7.97 -16.86 33.65
N GLY A 9 -9.09 -16.65 32.96
CA GLY A 9 -9.18 -16.73 31.50
C GLY A 9 -8.32 -15.64 30.85
N THR A 10 -7.31 -16.05 30.11
CA THR A 10 -6.42 -15.12 29.38
C THR A 10 -6.69 -15.22 27.88
N ASP A 11 -6.61 -14.08 27.19
CA ASP A 11 -6.86 -14.03 25.76
C ASP A 11 -5.65 -14.50 24.95
N ALA A 12 -5.94 -15.07 23.78
CA ALA A 12 -4.94 -15.50 22.82
C ALA A 12 -5.44 -15.16 21.41
N VAL A 13 -4.53 -14.76 20.52
CA VAL A 13 -4.80 -14.68 19.08
C VAL A 13 -4.08 -15.83 18.40
N VAL A 14 -4.82 -16.62 17.62
CA VAL A 14 -4.27 -17.71 16.79
C VAL A 14 -4.49 -17.37 15.34
N ILE A 15 -3.41 -17.29 14.57
CA ILE A 15 -3.42 -16.97 13.14
C ILE A 15 -3.01 -18.24 12.38
N LEU A 16 -3.89 -18.68 11.48
CA LEU A 16 -3.70 -19.89 10.67
C LEU A 16 -3.59 -19.48 9.20
N GLU A 17 -2.44 -19.76 8.60
CA GLU A 17 -2.15 -19.44 7.19
C GLU A 17 -1.81 -20.72 6.44
N LYS A 18 -2.38 -20.90 5.25
CA LYS A 18 -1.96 -21.95 4.32
C LYS A 18 -0.54 -21.64 3.83
N THR A 19 0.31 -22.66 3.73
CA THR A 19 1.64 -22.49 3.17
C THR A 19 1.58 -22.44 1.63
N PRO A 20 2.44 -21.65 0.98
CA PRO A 20 2.57 -21.67 -0.48
C PRO A 20 3.00 -23.05 -0.98
N PHE A 21 2.58 -23.40 -2.20
CA PHE A 21 3.03 -24.62 -2.85
C PHE A 21 4.52 -24.56 -3.21
N GLN A 22 5.21 -25.69 -3.05
CA GLN A 22 6.56 -25.90 -3.60
C GLN A 22 6.43 -26.64 -4.93
N VAL A 23 6.96 -26.05 -6.00
CA VAL A 23 6.75 -26.52 -7.38
C VAL A 23 7.19 -27.96 -7.56
N GLU A 24 8.32 -28.33 -6.96
CA GLU A 24 8.90 -29.67 -7.04
C GLU A 24 7.97 -30.70 -6.39
N LYS A 25 7.46 -30.38 -5.19
CA LYS A 25 6.53 -31.28 -4.45
C LYS A 25 5.19 -31.44 -5.16
N VAL A 26 4.66 -30.37 -5.75
CA VAL A 26 3.41 -30.44 -6.54
C VAL A 26 3.63 -31.25 -7.82
N SER A 27 4.75 -31.05 -8.51
CA SER A 27 5.09 -31.83 -9.70
C SER A 27 5.16 -33.32 -9.40
N ASP A 28 5.81 -33.70 -8.29
CA ASP A 28 5.88 -35.10 -7.87
C ASP A 28 4.54 -35.66 -7.39
N LEU A 29 3.69 -34.82 -6.81
CA LEU A 29 2.33 -35.18 -6.43
C LEU A 29 1.47 -35.52 -7.66
N LEU A 30 1.53 -34.69 -8.71
CA LEU A 30 0.76 -34.87 -9.94
C LEU A 30 1.14 -36.12 -10.74
N LYS A 31 2.35 -36.65 -10.54
CA LYS A 31 2.80 -37.93 -11.14
C LYS A 31 2.23 -39.15 -10.42
N LYS A 32 1.69 -38.99 -9.21
CA LYS A 32 1.13 -40.09 -8.41
C LYS A 32 -0.34 -40.29 -8.74
N HIS A 33 -0.83 -41.53 -8.63
CA HIS A 33 -2.26 -41.78 -8.72
C HIS A 33 -2.94 -41.25 -7.46
N MET A 34 -3.77 -40.23 -7.60
CA MET A 34 -4.47 -39.59 -6.50
C MET A 34 -5.97 -39.68 -6.67
N LYS A 35 -6.67 -39.81 -5.55
CA LYS A 35 -8.13 -39.64 -5.54
C LYS A 35 -8.44 -38.15 -5.74
N LEU A 36 -9.05 -37.85 -6.87
CA LEU A 36 -9.58 -36.52 -7.21
C LEU A 36 -11.10 -36.62 -7.27
N GLU A 37 -11.79 -35.69 -6.61
CA GLU A 37 -13.25 -35.61 -6.66
C GLU A 37 -13.65 -34.49 -7.61
N LEU A 38 -14.28 -34.82 -8.73
CA LEU A 38 -14.67 -33.84 -9.75
C LEU A 38 -15.75 -32.92 -9.18
N GLN A 39 -15.48 -31.60 -9.18
CA GLN A 39 -16.42 -30.57 -8.76
C GLN A 39 -17.20 -30.01 -9.95
N MET A 40 -16.51 -29.70 -11.04
CA MET A 40 -17.10 -29.11 -12.24
C MET A 40 -16.30 -29.51 -13.48
N ARG A 41 -16.98 -29.70 -14.61
CA ARG A 41 -16.35 -29.85 -15.92
C ARG A 41 -17.13 -29.07 -16.97
N ASN A 42 -16.40 -28.30 -17.77
CA ASN A 42 -16.92 -27.68 -18.98
C ASN A 42 -15.85 -27.76 -20.08
N ASP A 43 -16.13 -28.55 -21.12
CA ASP A 43 -15.19 -28.87 -22.21
C ASP A 43 -13.82 -29.37 -21.69
N ILE A 44 -12.74 -28.62 -21.92
CA ILE A 44 -11.37 -28.93 -21.49
C ILE A 44 -11.06 -28.45 -20.07
N TYR A 45 -11.95 -27.68 -19.44
CA TYR A 45 -11.76 -27.16 -18.08
C TYR A 45 -12.44 -28.07 -17.06
N SER A 46 -11.69 -28.55 -16.07
CA SER A 46 -12.23 -29.29 -14.94
C SER A 46 -11.59 -28.86 -13.62
N THR A 47 -12.44 -28.74 -12.59
CA THR A 47 -12.04 -28.41 -11.23
C THR A 47 -12.26 -29.63 -10.34
N TYR A 48 -11.28 -29.95 -9.49
CA TYR A 48 -11.32 -31.10 -8.60
C TYR A 48 -11.06 -30.68 -7.15
N HIS A 49 -11.66 -31.40 -6.21
CA HIS A 49 -11.19 -31.43 -4.84
C HIS A 49 -10.06 -32.46 -4.72
N LEU A 50 -8.93 -31.99 -4.19
CA LEU A 50 -7.76 -32.80 -3.88
C LEU A 50 -7.51 -32.74 -2.38
N TYR A 51 -7.32 -33.90 -1.76
CA TYR A 51 -6.88 -34.05 -0.38
C TYR A 51 -5.39 -34.42 -0.42
N PRO A 52 -4.48 -33.44 -0.31
CA PRO A 52 -3.05 -33.70 -0.45
C PRO A 52 -2.52 -34.46 0.78
N PRO A 53 -1.34 -35.10 0.66
CA PRO A 53 -0.73 -35.78 1.78
C PRO A 53 -0.26 -34.78 2.86
N PRO A 54 0.06 -35.23 4.09
CA PRO A 54 0.39 -34.36 5.21
C PRO A 54 1.50 -33.35 4.93
N GLU A 55 2.50 -33.71 4.12
CA GLU A 55 3.65 -32.86 3.81
C GLU A 55 3.29 -31.63 2.94
N LEU A 56 2.10 -31.63 2.36
CA LEU A 56 1.51 -30.54 1.58
C LEU A 56 0.28 -29.92 2.26
N SER A 57 -0.05 -30.40 3.47
CA SER A 57 -1.20 -29.94 4.27
C SER A 57 -0.78 -29.07 5.46
N GLU A 58 0.48 -28.63 5.50
CA GLU A 58 1.01 -27.80 6.57
C GLU A 58 0.22 -26.48 6.70
N ILE A 59 -0.10 -26.13 7.94
CA ILE A 59 -0.73 -24.85 8.29
C ILE A 59 0.24 -24.11 9.19
N LYS A 60 0.75 -22.98 8.69
CA LYS A 60 1.56 -22.08 9.50
C LYS A 60 0.67 -21.52 10.61
N THR A 61 1.05 -21.78 11.85
CA THR A 61 0.29 -21.40 13.04
C THR A 61 1.09 -20.42 13.87
N THR A 62 0.57 -19.20 14.04
CA THR A 62 1.17 -18.16 14.89
C THR A 62 0.28 -17.92 16.10
N VAL A 63 0.84 -17.95 17.31
CA VAL A 63 0.10 -17.75 18.56
C VAL A 63 0.63 -16.51 19.28
N VAL A 64 -0.26 -15.58 19.62
CA VAL A 64 0.02 -14.44 20.49
C VAL A 64 -0.66 -14.69 21.83
N TYR A 65 0.13 -14.95 22.87
CA TYR A 65 -0.37 -15.24 24.22
C TYR A 65 0.63 -14.74 25.29
N PRO A 66 0.16 -14.01 26.32
CA PRO A 66 -1.19 -13.47 26.46
C PRO A 66 -1.43 -12.33 25.44
N ALA A 67 -2.59 -12.35 24.79
CA ALA A 67 -3.00 -11.28 23.91
C ALA A 67 -3.46 -10.08 24.74
N THR A 68 -3.05 -8.87 24.32
CA THR A 68 -3.53 -7.62 24.91
C THR A 68 -4.71 -7.12 24.09
N GLU A 69 -5.47 -6.15 24.62
CA GLU A 69 -6.53 -5.49 23.86
C GLU A 69 -6.02 -4.91 22.52
N LYS A 70 -4.78 -4.39 22.51
CA LYS A 70 -4.14 -3.91 21.26
C LYS A 70 -3.91 -5.04 20.25
N HIS A 71 -3.56 -6.25 20.71
CA HIS A 71 -3.44 -7.42 19.83
C HIS A 71 -4.81 -7.81 19.26
N LEU A 72 -5.86 -7.81 20.09
CA LEU A 72 -7.22 -8.11 19.65
C LEU A 72 -7.69 -7.12 18.60
N GLN A 73 -7.61 -5.82 18.87
CA GLN A 73 -8.01 -4.78 17.93
C GLN A 73 -7.24 -4.83 16.60
N LYS A 74 -5.96 -5.22 16.63
CA LYS A 74 -5.14 -5.38 15.42
C LYS A 74 -5.63 -6.51 14.50
N TYR A 75 -6.08 -7.63 15.08
CA TYR A 75 -6.48 -8.82 14.31
C TYR A 75 -8.00 -8.96 14.17
N LEU A 76 -8.78 -8.13 14.85
CA LEU A 76 -10.21 -8.05 14.65
C LEU A 76 -10.49 -7.57 13.23
N ARG A 77 -11.32 -8.31 12.49
CA ARG A 77 -11.77 -7.91 11.17
C ARG A 77 -12.54 -6.60 11.31
N GLN A 78 -11.99 -5.52 10.76
CA GLN A 78 -12.70 -4.24 10.66
C GLN A 78 -13.48 -4.23 9.35
N GLU A 79 -14.73 -3.77 9.41
CA GLU A 79 -15.49 -3.47 8.19
C GLU A 79 -14.81 -2.31 7.46
N VAL A 80 -14.73 -2.42 6.14
CA VAL A 80 -14.10 -1.43 5.27
C VAL A 80 -15.17 -0.90 4.34
N HIS A 81 -15.28 0.43 4.28
CA HIS A 81 -16.29 1.12 3.48
C HIS A 81 -15.61 1.96 2.40
N LEU A 82 -16.19 1.98 1.21
CA LEU A 82 -15.80 2.90 0.16
C LEU A 82 -16.49 4.25 0.36
N ILE A 83 -15.68 5.30 0.41
CA ILE A 83 -16.12 6.69 0.44
C ILE A 83 -15.87 7.28 -0.93
N ARG A 84 -16.86 8.00 -1.47
CA ARG A 84 -16.70 8.80 -2.70
C ARG A 84 -16.76 10.28 -2.34
N GLU A 85 -15.60 10.85 -2.06
CA GLU A 85 -15.45 12.21 -1.55
C GLU A 85 -15.47 13.24 -2.69
N THR A 86 -16.42 14.18 -2.65
CA THR A 86 -16.44 15.36 -3.53
C THR A 86 -15.46 16.43 -3.06
N TRP A 87 -15.23 17.47 -3.87
CA TRP A 87 -14.41 18.60 -3.43
C TRP A 87 -15.01 19.35 -2.23
N GLU A 88 -16.32 19.47 -2.18
CA GLU A 88 -17.05 20.02 -1.04
C GLU A 88 -16.82 19.18 0.22
N ASP A 89 -16.87 17.85 0.11
CA ASP A 89 -16.59 16.96 1.24
C ASP A 89 -15.14 17.07 1.69
N TYR A 90 -14.18 17.17 0.76
CA TYR A 90 -12.79 17.43 1.10
C TYR A 90 -12.64 18.71 1.92
N LYS A 91 -13.18 19.83 1.44
CA LYS A 91 -13.07 21.14 2.10
C LYS A 91 -13.74 21.17 3.47
N ASN A 92 -14.88 20.48 3.62
CA ASN A 92 -15.73 20.62 4.80
C ASN A 92 -15.53 19.51 5.85
N ILE A 93 -14.97 18.36 5.45
CA ILE A 93 -14.83 17.17 6.30
C ILE A 93 -13.36 16.80 6.42
N THR A 94 -12.73 16.44 5.30
CA THR A 94 -11.40 15.83 5.30
C THR A 94 -10.28 16.83 5.61
N LEU A 95 -10.27 18.01 4.99
CA LEU A 95 -9.25 19.03 5.23
C LEU A 95 -9.28 19.53 6.69
N PRO A 96 -10.45 19.86 7.29
CA PRO A 96 -10.54 20.19 8.71
C PRO A 96 -10.07 19.03 9.60
N PHE A 97 -10.41 17.79 9.25
CA PHE A 97 -9.89 16.62 9.95
C PHE A 97 -8.36 16.58 9.88
N ILE A 98 -7.76 16.68 8.70
CA ILE A 98 -6.29 16.67 8.51
C ILE A 98 -5.64 17.77 9.36
N GLN A 99 -6.18 18.99 9.34
CA GLN A 99 -5.66 20.12 10.10
C GLN A 99 -5.80 19.94 11.61
N SER A 100 -6.84 19.22 12.07
CA SER A 100 -7.02 18.88 13.49
C SER A 100 -6.07 17.80 13.99
N GLN A 101 -5.51 17.00 13.08
CA GLN A 101 -4.59 15.91 13.43
C GLN A 101 -3.15 16.39 13.45
N SER A 102 -2.40 16.04 14.50
CA SER A 102 -0.97 16.34 14.61
C SER A 102 -0.12 15.22 13.99
N PHE A 103 -0.23 15.02 12.67
CA PHE A 103 0.59 14.03 11.97
C PHE A 103 2.05 14.48 11.94
N SER A 104 2.91 13.84 12.75
CA SER A 104 4.35 14.11 12.68
C SER A 104 4.94 13.54 11.39
N ILE A 105 5.36 14.44 10.50
CA ILE A 105 6.12 14.12 9.28
C ILE A 105 7.61 14.43 9.44
N GLN A 106 8.10 14.55 10.69
CA GLN A 106 9.49 14.93 10.96
C GLN A 106 10.51 13.95 10.35
N TRP A 107 10.17 12.66 10.25
CA TRP A 107 11.03 11.67 9.61
C TRP A 107 11.26 12.00 8.12
N VAL A 108 10.25 12.53 7.41
CA VAL A 108 10.39 12.99 6.02
C VAL A 108 11.42 14.12 5.96
N TYR A 109 11.28 15.12 6.84
CA TYR A 109 12.22 16.24 6.90
C TYR A 109 13.63 15.82 7.28
N ASN A 110 13.78 14.82 8.16
CA ASN A 110 15.09 14.30 8.49
C ASN A 110 15.80 13.70 7.27
N ILE A 111 15.08 13.04 6.36
CA ILE A 111 15.62 12.52 5.09
C ILE A 111 15.96 13.67 4.14
N LEU A 112 15.01 14.60 3.93
CA LEU A 112 15.20 15.74 3.02
C LEU A 112 16.37 16.65 3.46
N GLU A 113 16.57 16.82 4.77
CA GLU A 113 17.64 17.63 5.37
C GLU A 113 18.92 16.83 5.66
N LYS A 114 18.99 15.56 5.23
CA LYS A 114 20.14 14.66 5.40
C LYS A 114 20.54 14.41 6.86
N LYS A 115 19.59 14.56 7.80
CA LYS A 115 19.75 14.24 9.22
C LYS A 115 19.57 12.75 9.52
N ALA A 116 18.89 12.01 8.63
CA ALA A 116 18.72 10.57 8.72
C ALA A 116 18.66 9.93 7.32
N GLU A 117 19.09 8.67 7.21
CA GLU A 117 19.01 7.84 5.99
C GLU A 117 19.65 8.45 4.74
N ALA A 118 20.57 9.40 4.90
CA ALA A 118 21.24 10.08 3.79
C ALA A 118 22.07 9.11 2.92
N ASP A 119 22.64 8.08 3.54
CA ASP A 119 23.39 7.00 2.90
C ASP A 119 22.51 6.05 2.07
N ARG A 120 21.19 6.08 2.28
CA ARG A 120 20.22 5.23 1.57
C ARG A 120 19.62 5.90 0.34
N ILE A 121 19.99 7.14 0.04
CA ILE A 121 19.47 7.89 -1.11
C ILE A 121 19.97 7.25 -2.40
N ILE A 122 19.03 6.89 -3.28
CA ILE A 122 19.31 6.31 -4.60
C ILE A 122 19.47 7.42 -5.64
N HIS A 123 18.67 8.46 -5.55
CA HIS A 123 18.69 9.63 -6.44
C HIS A 123 18.18 10.86 -5.71
N GLU A 124 18.69 12.02 -6.08
CA GLU A 124 18.21 13.31 -5.60
C GLU A 124 18.27 14.34 -6.71
N ASN A 125 17.14 15.00 -6.94
CA ASN A 125 17.07 16.27 -7.62
C ASN A 125 16.94 17.36 -6.55
N PRO A 126 17.95 18.21 -6.34
CA PRO A 126 17.98 19.14 -5.20
C PRO A 126 17.15 20.42 -5.41
N ASP A 127 16.44 20.56 -6.54
CA ASP A 127 15.61 21.74 -6.77
C ASP A 127 14.53 21.88 -5.66
N PRO A 128 14.41 23.04 -5.00
CA PRO A 128 13.51 23.19 -3.86
C PRO A 128 12.02 23.13 -4.24
N CYS A 129 11.68 23.35 -5.50
CA CYS A 129 10.30 23.43 -5.99
C CYS A 129 9.90 22.17 -6.78
N ASN A 130 10.80 21.68 -7.63
CA ASN A 130 10.57 20.61 -8.61
C ASN A 130 11.49 19.40 -8.40
N GLY A 131 12.23 19.39 -7.29
CA GLY A 131 13.12 18.31 -6.91
C GLY A 131 12.51 17.35 -5.88
N PHE A 132 13.20 16.23 -5.70
CA PHE A 132 12.78 15.14 -4.83
C PHE A 132 13.98 14.25 -4.45
N VAL A 133 13.79 13.45 -3.40
CA VAL A 133 14.71 12.41 -2.96
C VAL A 133 14.05 11.05 -3.18
N LEU A 134 14.74 10.12 -3.84
CA LEU A 134 14.32 8.72 -4.02
C LEU A 134 15.08 7.82 -3.04
N VAL A 135 14.35 7.12 -2.17
CA VAL A 135 14.91 6.22 -1.14
C VAL A 135 14.16 4.89 -1.08
N PRO A 136 14.79 3.80 -0.63
CA PRO A 136 14.09 2.55 -0.34
C PRO A 136 13.03 2.73 0.75
N ASP A 137 11.83 2.20 0.52
CA ASP A 137 10.79 2.14 1.56
C ASP A 137 11.25 1.21 2.70
N PHE A 138 10.88 1.53 3.93
CA PHE A 138 11.26 0.73 5.10
C PHE A 138 10.72 -0.71 5.05
N LYS A 139 9.69 -0.99 4.23
CA LYS A 139 9.13 -2.33 4.04
C LYS A 139 10.01 -3.23 3.19
N TRP A 140 10.95 -2.68 2.42
CA TRP A 140 11.81 -3.46 1.54
C TRP A 140 13.18 -3.71 2.16
N ASN A 141 13.54 -4.98 2.31
CA ASN A 141 14.82 -5.39 2.90
C ASN A 141 16.00 -5.34 1.92
N GLN A 142 15.75 -5.07 0.63
CA GLN A 142 16.75 -4.97 -0.45
C GLN A 142 17.49 -6.28 -0.78
N ASN A 143 16.96 -7.43 -0.35
CA ASN A 143 17.59 -8.73 -0.65
C ASN A 143 17.22 -9.27 -2.03
N GLN A 144 16.07 -8.88 -2.57
CA GLN A 144 15.58 -9.29 -3.89
C GLN A 144 14.84 -8.14 -4.58
N LEU A 145 14.63 -8.27 -5.90
CA LEU A 145 13.96 -7.25 -6.71
C LEU A 145 12.45 -7.54 -6.89
N ASP A 146 12.00 -8.75 -6.58
CA ASP A 146 10.60 -9.18 -6.72
C ASP A 146 9.64 -8.33 -5.87
N ASP A 147 10.12 -7.79 -4.75
CA ASP A 147 9.40 -6.88 -3.85
C ASP A 147 10.03 -5.48 -3.80
N LEU A 148 10.76 -5.07 -4.86
CA LEU A 148 11.36 -3.74 -4.95
C LEU A 148 10.34 -2.67 -4.58
N TYR A 149 10.71 -1.82 -3.63
CA TYR A 149 9.86 -0.74 -3.14
C TYR A 149 10.72 0.48 -2.80
N LEU A 150 10.54 1.56 -3.55
CA LEU A 150 11.11 2.88 -3.27
C LEU A 150 9.99 3.92 -3.08
N ILE A 151 10.33 5.03 -2.44
CA ILE A 151 9.49 6.22 -2.32
C ILE A 151 10.25 7.45 -2.78
N ALA A 152 9.60 8.29 -3.57
CA ALA A 152 10.06 9.63 -3.92
C ALA A 152 9.41 10.65 -2.98
N LEU A 153 10.21 11.41 -2.25
CA LEU A 153 9.80 12.46 -1.31
C LEU A 153 10.14 13.83 -1.93
N ILE A 154 9.14 14.67 -2.16
CA ILE A 154 9.36 15.98 -2.79
C ILE A 154 10.03 16.96 -1.83
N HIS A 155 10.84 17.91 -2.32
CA HIS A 155 11.43 18.95 -1.46
C HIS A 155 10.39 20.01 -1.03
N ARG A 156 9.44 20.33 -1.90
CA ARG A 156 8.37 21.31 -1.63
C ARG A 156 7.48 20.82 -0.48
N ARG A 157 7.25 21.66 0.52
CA ARG A 157 6.59 21.26 1.78
C ARG A 157 5.06 21.42 1.81
N GLU A 158 4.52 22.26 0.92
CA GLU A 158 3.12 22.70 1.01
C GLU A 158 2.10 21.67 0.49
N VAL A 159 2.56 20.67 -0.28
CA VAL A 159 1.71 19.72 -1.01
C VAL A 159 1.46 18.48 -0.17
N LYS A 160 0.21 18.31 0.30
CA LYS A 160 -0.16 17.24 1.25
C LYS A 160 -0.59 15.95 0.55
N SER A 161 -1.30 16.06 -0.57
CA SER A 161 -1.91 14.93 -1.29
C SER A 161 -2.31 15.32 -2.72
N LEU A 162 -2.99 14.42 -3.43
CA LEU A 162 -3.57 14.69 -4.76
C LEU A 162 -4.44 15.95 -4.81
N ARG A 163 -5.14 16.30 -3.72
CA ARG A 163 -6.04 17.46 -3.67
C ARG A 163 -5.33 18.81 -3.79
N ASP A 164 -4.03 18.85 -3.49
CA ASP A 164 -3.20 20.06 -3.61
C ASP A 164 -2.54 20.18 -5.00
N LEU A 165 -2.61 19.14 -5.84
CA LEU A 165 -1.97 19.15 -7.14
C LEU A 165 -2.74 20.02 -8.15
N THR A 166 -1.95 20.73 -8.95
CA THR A 166 -2.39 21.60 -10.06
C THR A 166 -1.39 21.51 -11.21
N ALA A 167 -1.65 22.14 -12.35
CA ALA A 167 -0.71 22.17 -13.48
C ALA A 167 0.66 22.78 -13.13
N GLU A 168 0.75 23.63 -12.09
CA GLU A 168 2.01 24.17 -11.56
C GLU A 168 2.98 23.06 -11.15
N HIS A 169 2.47 21.91 -10.73
CA HIS A 169 3.24 20.78 -10.24
C HIS A 169 3.69 19.82 -11.36
N LEU A 170 3.29 20.04 -12.61
CA LEU A 170 3.65 19.16 -13.73
C LEU A 170 5.17 18.98 -13.90
N PRO A 171 6.03 20.00 -13.77
CA PRO A 171 7.48 19.82 -13.84
C PRO A 171 8.00 18.85 -12.76
N LEU A 172 7.61 19.06 -11.49
CA LEU A 172 7.92 18.16 -10.38
C LEU A 172 7.50 16.71 -10.66
N LEU A 173 6.24 16.50 -11.06
CA LEU A 173 5.69 15.16 -11.29
C LEU A 173 6.41 14.44 -12.46
N ARG A 174 6.75 15.17 -13.52
CA ARG A 174 7.52 14.65 -14.67
C ARG A 174 8.95 14.30 -14.27
N ASN A 175 9.60 15.15 -13.47
CA ASN A 175 10.93 14.88 -12.93
C ASN A 175 10.94 13.59 -12.11
N ILE A 176 9.97 13.42 -11.19
CA ILE A 176 9.82 12.19 -10.40
C ILE A 176 9.67 10.98 -11.32
N LEU A 177 8.77 11.05 -12.31
CA LEU A 177 8.51 9.92 -13.20
C LEU A 177 9.73 9.54 -14.04
N GLN A 178 10.39 10.53 -14.64
CA GLN A 178 11.48 10.29 -15.58
C GLN A 178 12.79 9.94 -14.85
N GLU A 179 13.25 10.83 -13.97
CA GLU A 179 14.50 10.65 -13.25
C GLU A 179 14.41 9.45 -12.30
N GLY A 180 13.24 9.20 -11.70
CA GLY A 180 13.01 8.02 -10.86
C GLY A 180 13.16 6.70 -11.64
N LYS A 181 12.60 6.60 -12.85
CA LYS A 181 12.78 5.43 -13.72
C LYS A 181 14.24 5.24 -14.11
N GLU A 182 14.93 6.32 -14.48
CA GLU A 182 16.34 6.29 -14.87
C GLU A 182 17.24 5.85 -13.71
N ALA A 183 17.00 6.38 -12.51
CA ALA A 183 17.72 6.01 -11.30
C ALA A 183 17.53 4.52 -10.97
N VAL A 184 16.30 4.01 -11.06
CA VAL A 184 15.99 2.60 -10.82
C VAL A 184 16.66 1.70 -11.85
N ALA A 185 16.58 2.04 -13.14
CA ALA A 185 17.23 1.30 -14.20
C ALA A 185 18.76 1.26 -14.02
N LYS A 186 19.37 2.41 -13.69
CA LYS A 186 20.81 2.52 -13.45
C LYS A 186 21.27 1.74 -12.23
N ARG A 187 20.51 1.78 -11.13
CA ARG A 187 20.92 1.18 -9.85
C ARG A 187 20.64 -0.32 -9.77
N PHE A 188 19.50 -0.76 -10.31
CA PHE A 188 18.98 -2.12 -10.12
C PHE A 188 18.81 -2.91 -11.42
N GLY A 189 19.01 -2.30 -12.59
CA GLY A 189 18.79 -2.94 -13.89
C GLY A 189 17.30 -3.18 -14.22
N VAL A 190 16.37 -2.65 -13.43
CA VAL A 190 14.93 -2.82 -13.63
C VAL A 190 14.41 -1.73 -14.59
N PRO A 191 13.87 -2.10 -15.76
CA PRO A 191 13.35 -1.13 -16.70
C PRO A 191 12.06 -0.49 -16.18
N GLY A 192 11.80 0.77 -16.56
CA GLY A 192 10.61 1.50 -16.11
C GLY A 192 9.27 0.86 -16.49
N SER A 193 9.25 -0.05 -17.48
CA SER A 193 8.07 -0.84 -17.86
C SER A 193 7.73 -1.97 -16.87
N GLN A 194 8.67 -2.34 -16.00
CA GLN A 194 8.48 -3.29 -14.91
C GLN A 194 8.21 -2.59 -13.57
N LEU A 195 7.90 -1.29 -13.58
CA LEU A 195 7.56 -0.53 -12.37
C LEU A 195 6.09 -0.10 -12.40
N ARG A 196 5.41 -0.27 -11.26
CA ARG A 196 4.16 0.42 -10.94
C ARG A 196 4.52 1.68 -10.16
N ILE A 197 4.20 2.85 -10.72
CA ILE A 197 4.57 4.16 -10.14
C ILE A 197 3.29 4.95 -9.86
N TYR A 198 3.01 5.23 -8.58
CA TYR A 198 1.70 5.70 -8.15
C TYR A 198 1.71 6.50 -6.86
N LEU A 199 0.63 7.23 -6.60
CA LEU A 199 0.36 7.94 -5.35
C LEU A 199 -0.79 7.27 -4.61
N HIS A 200 -0.83 7.39 -3.29
CA HIS A 200 -1.96 6.98 -2.49
C HIS A 200 -2.98 8.11 -2.29
N TYR A 201 -4.27 7.75 -2.26
CA TYR A 201 -5.35 8.58 -1.74
C TYR A 201 -6.33 7.73 -0.90
N GLN A 202 -6.53 7.97 0.39
CA GLN A 202 -5.76 8.90 1.24
C GLN A 202 -4.31 8.42 1.44
N PRO A 203 -3.34 9.34 1.53
CA PRO A 203 -1.96 8.98 1.85
C PRO A 203 -1.82 8.60 3.33
N SER A 204 -0.81 7.80 3.67
CA SER A 204 -0.53 7.45 5.08
C SER A 204 0.05 8.62 5.89
N TYR A 205 0.58 9.64 5.22
CA TYR A 205 1.09 10.89 5.79
C TYR A 205 0.95 12.01 4.76
N TYR A 206 0.71 13.23 5.25
CA TYR A 206 0.33 14.38 4.41
C TYR A 206 1.53 15.23 3.98
N HIS A 207 2.45 14.60 3.25
CA HIS A 207 3.52 15.21 2.46
C HIS A 207 3.59 14.41 1.17
N LEU A 208 3.46 15.05 0.01
CA LEU A 208 3.34 14.35 -1.27
C LEU A 208 4.52 13.39 -1.48
N HIS A 209 4.18 12.14 -1.79
CA HIS A 209 5.15 11.11 -2.08
C HIS A 209 4.63 10.18 -3.18
N VAL A 210 5.56 9.59 -3.92
CA VAL A 210 5.26 8.66 -5.01
C VAL A 210 5.92 7.32 -4.71
N HIS A 211 5.14 6.25 -4.83
CA HIS A 211 5.60 4.88 -4.67
C HIS A 211 6.12 4.35 -6.00
N PHE A 212 7.26 3.66 -5.95
CA PHE A 212 7.83 2.90 -7.06
C PHE A 212 7.93 1.45 -6.60
N THR A 213 7.12 0.57 -7.18
CA THR A 213 7.14 -0.86 -6.83
C THR A 213 7.41 -1.70 -8.06
N ALA A 214 8.03 -2.88 -7.87
CA ALA A 214 8.05 -3.90 -8.92
C ALA A 214 6.60 -4.20 -9.38
N LEU A 215 6.41 -4.35 -10.70
CA LEU A 215 5.07 -4.56 -11.26
C LEU A 215 4.48 -5.91 -10.83
N GLY A 216 5.32 -6.93 -10.69
CA GLY A 216 4.93 -8.26 -10.20
C GLY A 216 4.69 -8.33 -8.68
N TYR A 217 4.98 -7.26 -7.94
CA TYR A 217 4.72 -7.20 -6.51
C TYR A 217 3.31 -6.69 -6.22
N ASP A 218 2.51 -7.48 -5.51
CA ASP A 218 1.22 -7.05 -4.96
C ASP A 218 1.43 -6.21 -3.69
N ALA A 219 2.03 -5.04 -3.88
CA ALA A 219 2.36 -4.12 -2.79
C ALA A 219 1.10 -3.65 -2.05
N PRO A 220 1.10 -3.60 -0.71
CA PRO A 220 -0.01 -3.04 0.06
C PRO A 220 -0.33 -1.60 -0.38
N GLY A 221 -1.60 -1.34 -0.71
CA GLY A 221 -2.08 -0.03 -1.17
C GLY A 221 -1.95 0.22 -2.68
N SER A 222 -1.51 -0.77 -3.47
CA SER A 222 -1.48 -0.70 -4.94
C SER A 222 -2.85 -0.92 -5.62
N SER A 223 -3.90 -1.15 -4.83
CA SER A 223 -5.25 -1.42 -5.30
C SER A 223 -5.97 -0.15 -5.80
N VAL A 224 -6.96 -0.30 -6.69
CA VAL A 224 -7.59 0.80 -7.45
C VAL A 224 -8.32 1.81 -6.56
N GLU A 225 -8.80 1.36 -5.39
CA GLU A 225 -9.43 2.20 -4.38
C GLU A 225 -8.44 3.03 -3.56
N ARG A 226 -7.15 3.02 -3.91
CA ARG A 226 -6.13 3.83 -3.22
C ARG A 226 -5.04 4.36 -4.15
N ALA A 227 -4.56 3.55 -5.08
CA ALA A 227 -3.46 3.88 -5.96
C ALA A 227 -3.93 4.69 -7.18
N HIS A 228 -3.21 5.78 -7.45
CA HIS A 228 -3.37 6.61 -8.64
C HIS A 228 -2.05 6.63 -9.40
N LEU A 229 -2.01 6.06 -10.61
CA LEU A 229 -0.79 6.02 -11.42
C LEU A 229 -0.27 7.43 -11.67
N LEU A 230 1.03 7.64 -11.48
CA LEU A 230 1.65 8.97 -11.64
C LEU A 230 1.51 9.49 -13.07
N ALA A 231 1.62 8.61 -14.08
CA ALA A 231 1.41 8.96 -15.47
C ALA A 231 -0.01 9.52 -15.71
N ASP A 232 -1.04 8.82 -15.24
CA ASP A 232 -2.43 9.28 -15.36
C ASP A 232 -2.66 10.58 -14.58
N VAL A 233 -2.00 10.76 -13.43
CA VAL A 233 -2.07 12.01 -12.65
C VAL A 233 -1.52 13.18 -13.44
N ILE A 234 -0.40 13.00 -14.13
CA ILE A 234 0.21 13.99 -15.02
C ILE A 234 -0.73 14.32 -16.17
N ASP A 235 -1.28 13.32 -16.85
CA ASP A 235 -2.18 13.51 -17.99
C ASP A 235 -3.47 14.23 -17.58
N ASN A 236 -4.05 13.84 -16.44
CA ASN A 236 -5.22 14.49 -15.88
C ASN A 236 -5.00 15.99 -15.60
N LEU A 237 -3.85 16.37 -15.03
CA LEU A 237 -3.49 17.76 -14.75
C LEU A 237 -3.16 18.55 -16.02
N ALA A 238 -2.61 17.87 -17.04
CA ALA A 238 -2.36 18.48 -18.35
C ALA A 238 -3.67 18.77 -19.09
N LEU A 239 -4.70 17.93 -18.91
CA LEU A 239 -6.04 18.15 -19.44
C LEU A 239 -6.80 19.25 -18.69
N ASP A 240 -6.72 19.26 -17.35
CA ASP A 240 -7.37 20.25 -16.51
C ASP A 240 -6.52 20.56 -15.27
N SER A 241 -6.00 21.78 -15.20
CA SER A 241 -5.15 22.21 -14.08
C SER A 241 -5.79 22.05 -12.70
N MET A 242 -7.12 22.04 -12.62
CA MET A 242 -7.86 21.91 -11.36
C MET A 242 -8.60 20.57 -11.25
N TYR A 243 -8.16 19.56 -12.00
CA TYR A 243 -8.84 18.26 -12.12
C TYR A 243 -9.12 17.61 -10.76
N TYR A 244 -8.12 17.60 -9.86
CA TYR A 244 -8.23 16.98 -8.54
C TYR A 244 -9.07 17.79 -7.54
N GLN A 245 -9.37 19.06 -7.83
CA GLN A 245 -10.33 19.87 -7.10
C GLN A 245 -11.74 19.80 -7.71
N LYS A 246 -11.92 19.19 -8.88
CA LYS A 246 -13.24 19.09 -9.53
C LYS A 246 -13.85 17.70 -9.43
N ARG A 247 -13.04 16.65 -9.52
CA ARG A 247 -13.53 15.27 -9.48
C ARG A 247 -13.80 14.80 -8.05
N ALA A 248 -14.70 13.83 -7.94
CA ALA A 248 -14.75 13.00 -6.75
C ALA A 248 -13.60 11.99 -6.74
N LEU A 249 -13.06 11.71 -5.55
CA LEU A 249 -12.05 10.68 -5.32
C LEU A 249 -12.65 9.59 -4.45
N THR A 250 -12.43 8.34 -4.85
CA THR A 250 -12.93 7.18 -4.12
C THR A 250 -11.79 6.57 -3.32
N PHE A 251 -12.02 6.31 -2.03
CA PHE A 251 -11.05 5.63 -1.17
C PHE A 251 -11.72 4.77 -0.11
N ALA A 252 -10.99 3.78 0.40
CA ALA A 252 -11.43 2.92 1.48
C ALA A 252 -11.09 3.51 2.85
N LEU A 253 -12.02 3.42 3.80
CA LEU A 253 -11.80 3.67 5.23
C LEU A 253 -12.31 2.50 6.05
N ARG A 254 -11.62 2.16 7.13
CA ARG A 254 -12.15 1.22 8.13
C ARG A 254 -13.16 1.91 9.04
N ALA A 255 -14.12 1.15 9.54
CA ALA A 255 -15.17 1.62 10.44
C ALA A 255 -14.63 2.24 11.76
N ASP A 256 -13.43 1.83 12.21
CA ASP A 256 -12.77 2.34 13.41
C ASP A 256 -12.03 3.68 13.19
N GLU A 257 -11.77 4.06 11.94
CA GLU A 257 -11.02 5.28 11.62
C GLU A 257 -11.80 6.55 11.95
N LEU A 258 -11.11 7.53 12.56
CA LEU A 258 -11.73 8.80 12.95
C LEU A 258 -12.29 9.57 11.74
N LEU A 259 -11.62 9.51 10.59
CA LEU A 259 -12.11 10.15 9.37
C LEU A 259 -13.43 9.53 8.91
N PHE A 260 -13.60 8.21 9.04
CA PHE A 260 -14.86 7.55 8.69
C PHE A 260 -16.02 8.08 9.52
N LYS A 261 -15.81 8.22 10.83
CA LYS A 261 -16.78 8.84 11.74
C LYS A 261 -17.15 10.26 11.32
N LYS A 262 -16.20 11.06 10.81
CA LYS A 262 -16.48 12.40 10.26
C LYS A 262 -17.38 12.37 9.03
N PHE A 263 -17.22 11.39 8.14
CA PHE A 263 -18.13 11.21 7.01
C PHE A 263 -19.53 10.75 7.47
N GLN A 264 -19.63 9.90 8.49
CA GLN A 264 -20.91 9.51 9.10
C GLN A 264 -21.63 10.69 9.75
N GLU A 265 -20.92 11.49 10.56
CA GLU A 265 -21.45 12.71 11.20
C GLU A 265 -21.99 13.71 10.16
N ALA A 266 -21.39 13.75 8.97
CA ALA A 266 -21.80 14.60 7.86
C ALA A 266 -22.90 13.98 6.96
N GLY A 267 -23.40 12.79 7.29
CA GLY A 267 -24.44 12.10 6.51
C GLY A 267 -23.98 11.69 5.10
N ARG A 268 -22.70 11.35 4.94
CA ARG A 268 -22.09 10.95 3.66
C ARG A 268 -21.89 9.44 3.51
N VAL A 269 -22.24 8.68 4.54
CA VAL A 269 -22.22 7.21 4.60
C VAL A 269 -23.48 6.73 5.31
#